data_AF-A0A7C1LGR0-F1
#
_entry.id   AF-A0A7C1LGR0-F1
#
_cell.length_a   1.000
_cell.length_b   1.000
_cell.length_c   1.000
_cell.angle_alpha   90.00
_cell.angle_beta   90.00
_cell.angle_gamma   90.00
#
_symmetry.space_group_name_H-M   'P 1'
#
loop_
_entity.id
_entity.type
_entity.pdbx_description
1 polymer ?
#
loop_
_entity_poly.entity_id
_entity_poly.type
_entity_poly.pdbx_seq_one_letter_code
_entity_poly.pdbx_strand_id
1 'polypeptide(L)'
;MFKKLTITFLFIIACAQTSIAQELQEQVETINGFIEEHSEGNRNYYAKINATQGNIYFYNGPQHVIELTFDVTKIDAENIKVGKKGLTFFPNEKSYLVKKRFSTTNSTVGSAWLNVIKMSKNDKAELKNMMKKFILDYQKAMK
;
A
#
# COMPACT_ATOMS: atom_id res chain seq x y z
N MET A 1 -16.60 12.96 -38.88
CA MET A 1 -16.91 11.83 -37.97
C MET A 1 -15.78 11.52 -36.99
N PHE A 2 -14.50 11.52 -37.40
CA PHE A 2 -13.36 11.22 -36.51
C PHE A 2 -13.28 12.06 -35.23
N LYS A 3 -13.44 13.40 -35.28
CA LYS A 3 -13.37 14.27 -34.09
C LYS A 3 -14.36 13.93 -32.97
N LYS A 4 -15.58 13.47 -33.31
CA LYS A 4 -16.58 13.05 -32.31
C LYS A 4 -16.22 11.70 -31.69
N LEU A 5 -15.64 10.80 -32.48
CA LEU A 5 -15.21 9.48 -32.03
C LEU A 5 -14.07 9.59 -30.99
N THR A 6 -13.08 10.47 -31.23
CA THR A 6 -11.95 10.66 -30.32
C THR A 6 -12.38 11.23 -28.97
N ILE A 7 -13.33 12.16 -28.95
CA ILE A 7 -13.83 12.78 -27.71
C ILE A 7 -14.59 11.75 -26.87
N THR A 8 -15.45 10.93 -27.49
CA THR A 8 -16.16 9.86 -26.77
C THR A 8 -15.21 8.81 -26.22
N PHE A 9 -14.17 8.45 -26.97
CA PHE A 9 -13.16 7.49 -26.50
C PHE A 9 -12.34 8.05 -25.33
N LEU A 10 -11.96 9.33 -25.37
CA LEU A 10 -11.30 10.02 -24.26
C LEU A 10 -12.19 10.09 -23.01
N PHE A 11 -13.50 10.31 -23.18
CA PHE A 11 -14.46 10.33 -22.08
C PHE A 11 -14.61 8.95 -21.41
N ILE A 12 -14.67 7.88 -22.21
CA ILE A 12 -14.75 6.50 -21.71
C ILE A 12 -13.46 6.13 -20.96
N ILE A 13 -12.29 6.49 -21.49
CA ILE A 13 -11.00 6.26 -20.82
C ILE A 13 -10.93 7.04 -19.51
N ALA A 14 -11.36 8.30 -19.49
CA ALA A 14 -11.40 9.11 -18.27
C ALA A 14 -12.34 8.52 -17.21
N CYS A 15 -13.54 8.08 -17.60
CA CYS A 15 -14.48 7.42 -16.70
C CYS A 15 -13.94 6.07 -16.18
N ALA A 16 -13.27 5.29 -17.01
CA ALA A 16 -12.65 4.03 -16.61
C ALA A 16 -11.49 4.26 -15.61
N GLN A 17 -10.67 5.28 -15.85
CA GLN A 17 -9.60 5.68 -14.93
C GLN A 17 -10.14 6.16 -13.58
N THR A 18 -11.26 6.90 -13.56
CA THR A 18 -11.91 7.28 -12.30
C THR A 18 -12.46 6.09 -11.53
N SER A 19 -13.02 5.09 -12.21
CA SER A 19 -13.53 3.86 -11.57
C SER A 19 -12.41 3.07 -10.89
N ILE A 20 -11.29 2.87 -11.60
CA ILE A 20 -10.14 2.12 -11.07
C ILE A 20 -9.48 2.85 -9.89
N ALA A 21 -9.34 4.18 -9.98
CA ALA A 21 -8.81 4.97 -8.87
C ALA A 21 -9.72 4.90 -7.63
N GLN A 22 -11.04 4.93 -7.83
CA GLN A 22 -12.01 4.78 -6.75
C GLN A 22 -11.94 3.38 -6.12
N GLU A 23 -11.89 2.31 -6.92
CA GLU A 23 -11.75 0.93 -6.41
C GLU A 23 -10.48 0.75 -5.59
N LEU A 24 -9.35 1.30 -6.04
CA LEU A 24 -8.09 1.25 -5.28
C LEU A 24 -8.17 2.04 -3.97
N GLN A 25 -8.88 3.18 -3.98
CA GLN A 25 -9.11 3.99 -2.78
C GLN A 25 -9.99 3.25 -1.76
N GLU A 26 -11.07 2.61 -2.20
CA GLU A 26 -11.95 1.80 -1.34
C GLU A 26 -11.18 0.62 -0.70
N GLN A 27 -10.26 -0.01 -1.43
CA GLN A 27 -9.40 -1.06 -0.87
C GLN A 27 -8.47 -0.50 0.22
N VAL A 28 -7.89 0.68 0.00
CA VAL A 28 -7.03 1.34 1.00
C VAL A 28 -7.82 1.68 2.27
N GLU A 29 -9.04 2.20 2.12
CA GLU A 29 -9.94 2.50 3.24
C GLU A 29 -10.32 1.23 4.01
N THR A 30 -10.64 0.15 3.29
CA THR A 30 -10.96 -1.15 3.89
C THR A 30 -9.77 -1.71 4.67
N ILE A 31 -8.56 -1.63 4.12
CA ILE A 31 -7.34 -2.09 4.80
C ILE A 31 -7.07 -1.23 6.04
N ASN A 32 -7.21 0.09 5.96
CA ASN A 32 -7.02 0.98 7.09
C ASN A 32 -8.06 0.71 8.20
N GLY A 33 -9.33 0.50 7.83
CA GLY A 33 -10.39 0.11 8.76
C GLY A 33 -10.09 -1.22 9.46
N PHE A 34 -9.65 -2.23 8.70
CA PHE A 34 -9.26 -3.53 9.26
C PHE A 34 -8.10 -3.40 10.26
N ILE A 35 -7.08 -2.61 9.93
CA ILE A 35 -5.96 -2.34 10.84
C ILE A 35 -6.45 -1.66 12.12
N GLU A 36 -7.36 -0.69 12.01
CA GLU A 36 -7.89 0.04 13.15
C GLU A 36 -8.71 -0.86 14.07
N GLU A 37 -9.65 -1.64 13.53
CA GLU A 37 -10.53 -2.55 14.27
C GLU A 37 -9.77 -3.69 14.95
N HIS A 38 -8.77 -4.28 14.27
CA HIS A 38 -8.03 -5.45 14.76
C HIS A 38 -6.72 -5.09 15.46
N SER A 39 -6.48 -3.79 15.73
CA SER A 39 -5.36 -3.34 16.55
C SER A 39 -5.81 -3.09 17.99
N GLU A 40 -5.31 -3.87 18.96
CA GLU A 40 -5.68 -3.68 20.36
C GLU A 40 -5.20 -2.31 20.91
N GLY A 41 -6.11 -1.33 20.94
CA GLY A 41 -6.21 -0.19 21.86
C GLY A 41 -4.99 0.76 22.04
N ASN A 42 -3.85 0.48 21.43
CA ASN A 42 -2.63 1.25 21.61
C ASN A 42 -2.42 2.11 20.36
N ARG A 43 -2.92 3.35 20.44
CA ARG A 43 -2.86 4.45 19.45
C ARG A 43 -1.44 4.81 18.95
N ASN A 44 -0.43 4.04 19.34
CA ASN A 44 0.99 4.25 19.09
C ASN A 44 1.52 3.56 17.82
N TYR A 45 0.69 2.82 17.08
CA TYR A 45 1.11 2.12 15.86
C TYR A 45 0.07 2.32 14.75
N TYR A 46 -0.12 3.56 14.31
CA TYR A 46 -1.03 3.82 13.19
C TYR A 46 -0.31 3.48 11.87
N ALA A 47 -0.50 2.25 11.42
CA ALA A 47 -0.21 1.81 10.07
C ALA A 47 -1.26 2.40 9.09
N LYS A 48 -1.09 3.65 8.64
CA LYS A 48 -1.86 4.16 7.48
C LYS A 48 -1.20 3.66 6.24
N ILE A 49 -2.01 3.22 5.30
CA ILE A 49 -1.66 3.18 3.89
C ILE A 49 -2.30 4.41 3.29
N ASN A 50 -1.46 5.24 2.68
CA ASN A 50 -1.96 6.22 1.72
C ASN A 50 -1.44 5.74 0.37
N ALA A 51 -2.34 5.49 -0.58
CA ALA A 51 -1.98 5.24 -1.96
C ALA A 51 -2.19 6.56 -2.71
N THR A 52 -1.10 7.28 -2.95
CA THR A 52 -1.10 8.28 -4.03
C THR A 52 -0.91 7.53 -5.36
N GLN A 53 -0.94 8.23 -6.51
CA GLN A 53 -0.73 7.66 -7.86
C GLN A 53 0.61 6.88 -8.08
N GLY A 54 1.35 6.48 -7.04
CA GLY A 54 2.57 5.66 -7.14
C GLY A 54 3.00 4.92 -5.88
N ASN A 55 2.66 5.42 -4.69
CA ASN A 55 3.37 5.04 -3.45
C ASN A 55 2.45 4.61 -2.34
N ILE A 56 2.84 3.55 -1.62
CA ILE A 56 2.33 3.23 -0.28
C ILE A 56 3.27 3.87 0.74
N TYR A 57 2.67 4.57 1.69
CA TYR A 57 3.36 5.05 2.89
C TYR A 57 2.99 4.12 4.03
N PHE A 58 3.97 3.63 4.80
CA PHE A 58 3.70 3.00 6.09
C PHE A 58 4.17 3.92 7.21
N TYR A 59 3.28 4.22 8.15
CA TYR A 59 3.58 4.99 9.35
C TYR A 59 3.64 4.07 10.58
N ASN A 60 4.61 4.29 11.46
CA ASN A 60 4.72 3.58 12.74
C ASN A 60 5.06 4.60 13.84
N GLY A 61 4.28 4.65 14.92
CA GLY A 61 4.53 5.53 16.07
C GLY A 61 3.47 6.63 16.27
N PRO A 62 3.39 7.23 17.48
CA PRO A 62 2.43 8.30 17.79
C PRO A 62 2.62 9.63 17.03
N GLN A 63 3.77 9.83 16.37
CA GLN A 63 4.07 11.05 15.60
C GLN A 63 4.97 10.75 14.39
N HIS A 64 4.48 9.99 13.42
CA HIS A 64 5.11 9.84 12.08
C HIS A 64 6.63 9.56 12.09
N VAL A 65 7.12 8.78 13.06
CA VAL A 65 8.57 8.64 13.32
C VAL A 65 9.28 7.95 12.15
N ILE A 66 8.58 7.06 11.43
CA ILE A 66 9.10 6.36 10.27
C ILE A 66 8.06 6.40 9.15
N GLU A 67 8.44 6.96 8.02
CA GLU A 67 7.73 6.87 6.76
C GLU A 67 8.54 5.94 5.83
N LEU A 68 7.92 4.85 5.40
CA LEU A 68 8.46 3.99 4.35
C LEU A 68 7.71 4.26 3.06
N THR A 69 8.43 4.68 2.02
CA THR A 69 7.88 4.96 0.70
C THR A 69 8.45 3.95 -0.29
N PHE A 70 7.57 3.29 -1.02
CA PHE A 70 7.95 2.40 -2.12
C PHE A 70 6.91 2.45 -3.23
N ASP A 71 7.40 2.24 -4.44
CA ASP A 71 6.61 2.08 -5.65
C ASP A 71 5.92 0.72 -5.61
N VAL A 72 4.59 0.74 -5.63
CA VAL A 72 3.77 -0.48 -5.54
C VAL A 72 4.00 -1.39 -6.74
N THR A 73 4.37 -0.82 -7.90
CA THR A 73 4.69 -1.59 -9.11
C THR A 73 5.96 -2.42 -8.97
N LYS A 74 6.81 -2.08 -8.00
CA LYS A 74 8.09 -2.73 -7.73
C LYS A 74 8.03 -3.73 -6.57
N ILE A 75 6.86 -4.04 -6.03
CA ILE A 75 6.71 -5.00 -4.94
C ILE A 75 6.34 -6.39 -5.45
N ASP A 76 6.97 -7.41 -4.87
CA ASP A 76 6.59 -8.80 -5.04
C ASP A 76 5.39 -9.13 -4.13
N ALA A 77 4.19 -9.10 -4.71
CA ALA A 77 2.93 -9.38 -4.03
C ALA A 77 2.83 -10.83 -3.52
N GLU A 78 3.58 -11.76 -4.12
CA GLU A 78 3.59 -13.18 -3.73
C GLU A 78 4.48 -13.43 -2.51
N ASN A 79 5.49 -12.57 -2.30
CA ASN A 79 6.50 -12.73 -1.25
C ASN A 79 6.23 -11.87 0.01
N ILE A 80 4.98 -11.51 0.28
CA ILE A 80 4.63 -10.82 1.54
C ILE A 80 4.78 -11.81 2.71
N LYS A 81 5.64 -11.48 3.68
CA LYS A 81 5.90 -12.33 4.85
C LYS A 81 5.17 -11.82 6.08
N VAL A 82 4.51 -12.75 6.78
CA VAL A 82 3.96 -12.51 8.12
C VAL A 82 5.06 -12.76 9.14
N GLY A 83 5.43 -11.73 9.89
CA GLY A 83 6.40 -11.78 10.97
C GLY A 83 5.76 -11.51 12.34
N LYS A 84 6.55 -11.67 13.40
CA LYS A 84 6.11 -11.41 14.79
C LYS A 84 5.54 -10.00 14.95
N LYS A 85 6.17 -9.01 14.32
CA LYS A 85 5.83 -7.59 14.45
C LYS A 85 4.81 -7.09 13.41
N GLY A 86 4.49 -7.86 12.37
CA GLY A 86 3.55 -7.46 11.31
C GLY A 86 3.92 -8.02 9.95
N LEU A 87 3.81 -7.22 8.88
CA LEU A 87 4.08 -7.66 7.50
C LEU A 87 5.41 -7.11 6.99
N THR A 88 6.09 -7.87 6.14
CA THR A 88 7.28 -7.44 5.41
C THR A 88 7.07 -7.63 3.91
N PHE A 89 7.40 -6.59 3.15
CA PHE A 89 7.22 -6.48 1.71
C PHE A 89 8.59 -6.41 1.05
N PHE A 90 8.77 -7.17 -0.03
CA PHE A 90 10.04 -7.29 -0.73
C PHE A 90 9.90 -6.69 -2.13
N PRO A 91 10.87 -5.90 -2.59
CA PRO A 91 10.92 -5.50 -3.98
C PRO A 91 11.10 -6.70 -4.92
N ASN A 92 10.51 -6.64 -6.11
CA ASN A 92 10.70 -7.64 -7.17
C ASN A 92 12.03 -7.46 -7.94
N GLU A 93 12.70 -6.31 -7.75
CA GLU A 93 13.98 -5.98 -8.34
C GLU A 93 15.09 -5.91 -7.28
N LYS A 94 16.20 -6.64 -7.49
CA LYS A 94 17.31 -6.74 -6.52
C LYS A 94 17.98 -5.40 -6.20
N SER A 95 17.93 -4.43 -7.11
CA SER A 95 18.53 -3.10 -6.94
C SER A 95 17.56 -2.05 -6.39
N TYR A 96 16.26 -2.37 -6.30
CA TYR A 96 15.28 -1.43 -5.81
C TYR A 96 15.35 -1.33 -4.29
N LEU A 97 15.51 -0.10 -3.79
CA LEU A 97 15.58 0.17 -2.37
C LEU A 97 14.37 0.99 -1.94
N VAL A 98 13.78 0.58 -0.82
CA VAL A 98 12.69 1.29 -0.15
C VAL A 98 13.26 2.54 0.51
N LYS A 99 12.64 3.69 0.26
CA LYS A 99 13.02 4.94 0.92
C LYS A 99 12.48 4.92 2.35
N LYS A 100 13.36 5.19 3.30
CA LYS A 100 13.03 5.26 4.71
C LYS A 100 13.35 6.65 5.24
N ARG A 101 12.32 7.37 5.65
CA ARG A 101 12.42 8.70 6.25
C ARG A 101 12.07 8.63 7.73
N PHE A 102 12.97 9.16 8.55
CA PHE A 102 12.70 9.52 9.94
C PHE A 102 12.58 11.04 10.05
N SER A 103 12.01 11.52 11.16
CA SER A 103 11.85 12.95 11.45
C SER A 103 13.09 13.81 11.15
N THR A 104 14.31 13.27 11.32
CA THR A 104 15.57 13.99 11.12
C THR A 104 16.53 13.36 10.11
N THR A 105 16.24 12.18 9.54
CA THR A 105 17.19 11.45 8.67
C THR A 105 16.53 10.67 7.55
N ASN A 106 17.16 10.65 6.38
CA ASN A 106 16.77 9.83 5.23
C ASN A 106 17.77 8.70 5.02
N SER A 107 17.27 7.50 4.75
CA SER A 107 18.06 6.30 4.45
C SER A 107 17.33 5.41 3.45
N THR A 108 18.00 4.36 2.99
CA THR A 108 17.43 3.34 2.12
C THR A 108 17.53 1.97 2.78
N VAL A 109 16.55 1.10 2.52
CA VAL A 109 16.48 -0.25 3.07
C VAL A 109 16.01 -1.23 1.98
N GLY A 110 16.39 -2.50 2.09
CA GLY A 110 16.06 -3.53 1.08
C GLY A 110 14.62 -4.05 1.13
N SER A 111 13.82 -3.67 2.12
CA SER A 111 12.45 -4.15 2.31
C SER A 111 11.59 -3.13 3.06
N ALA A 112 10.29 -3.09 2.78
CA ALA A 112 9.33 -2.29 3.54
C ALA A 112 8.66 -3.17 4.61
N TRP A 113 8.23 -2.58 5.72
CA TRP A 113 7.51 -3.31 6.77
C TRP A 113 6.36 -2.51 7.35
N LEU A 114 5.29 -3.22 7.66
CA LEU A 114 4.12 -2.71 8.35
C LEU A 114 4.09 -3.32 9.75
N ASN A 115 4.29 -2.52 10.81
CA ASN A 115 4.25 -3.05 12.17
C ASN A 115 2.83 -3.02 12.71
N VAL A 116 2.23 -4.21 12.85
CA VAL A 116 0.93 -4.46 13.47
C VAL A 116 1.13 -5.41 14.65
N ILE A 117 1.91 -4.95 15.63
CA ILE A 117 2.46 -5.80 16.70
C ILE A 117 1.38 -6.53 17.49
N LYS A 118 0.24 -5.86 17.72
CA LYS A 118 -0.87 -6.34 18.55
C LYS A 118 -2.01 -7.04 17.79
N MET A 119 -1.81 -7.32 16.51
CA MET A 119 -2.76 -8.05 15.69
C MET A 119 -2.55 -9.56 15.83
N SER A 120 -3.63 -10.35 15.85
CA SER A 120 -3.55 -11.81 15.96
C SER A 120 -2.84 -12.44 14.75
N LYS A 121 -2.45 -13.72 14.83
CA LYS A 121 -1.85 -14.42 13.68
C LYS A 121 -2.82 -14.52 12.50
N ASN A 122 -4.11 -14.73 12.78
CA ASN A 122 -5.14 -14.87 11.76
C ASN A 122 -5.40 -13.53 11.08
N ASP A 123 -5.56 -12.47 11.87
CA ASP A 123 -5.74 -11.11 11.34
C ASP A 123 -4.53 -10.65 10.50
N LYS A 124 -3.30 -11.02 10.92
CA LYS A 124 -2.10 -10.75 10.10
C LYS A 124 -2.11 -11.50 8.77
N ALA A 125 -2.66 -12.71 8.73
CA ALA A 125 -2.80 -13.47 7.50
C ALA A 125 -3.89 -12.88 6.59
N GLU A 126 -4.99 -12.42 7.16
CA GLU A 126 -6.05 -11.72 6.43
C GLU A 126 -5.55 -10.37 5.88
N LEU A 127 -4.88 -9.57 6.70
CA LEU A 127 -4.23 -8.34 6.27
C LEU A 127 -3.22 -8.62 5.14
N LYS A 128 -2.44 -9.70 5.22
CA LYS A 128 -1.55 -10.12 4.13
C LYS A 128 -2.33 -10.34 2.83
N ASN A 129 -3.48 -11.02 2.89
CA ASN A 129 -4.29 -11.30 1.70
C ASN A 129 -4.89 -10.01 1.11
N MET A 130 -5.40 -9.11 1.95
CA MET A 130 -5.89 -7.79 1.51
C MET A 130 -4.78 -6.97 0.84
N MET A 131 -3.61 -6.92 1.46
CA MET A 131 -2.44 -6.25 0.91
C MET A 131 -1.97 -6.85 -0.41
N LYS A 132 -1.96 -8.18 -0.52
CA LYS A 132 -1.62 -8.89 -1.75
C LYS A 132 -2.58 -8.50 -2.87
N LYS A 133 -3.89 -8.55 -2.62
CA LYS A 133 -4.93 -8.17 -3.59
C LYS A 133 -4.73 -6.72 -4.05
N PHE A 134 -4.57 -5.80 -3.11
CA PHE A 134 -4.34 -4.39 -3.41
C PHE A 134 -3.12 -4.18 -4.32
N ILE A 135 -1.98 -4.79 -4.01
CA ILE A 135 -0.76 -4.66 -4.81
C ILE A 135 -0.98 -5.20 -6.23
N LEU A 136 -1.63 -6.36 -6.37
CA LEU A 136 -1.91 -6.97 -7.68
C LEU A 136 -2.87 -6.11 -8.52
N ASP A 137 -3.94 -5.61 -7.92
CA ASP A 137 -4.92 -4.75 -8.61
C ASP A 137 -4.27 -3.43 -9.03
N TYR A 138 -3.46 -2.84 -8.14
CA TYR A 138 -2.69 -1.64 -8.44
C TYR A 138 -1.70 -1.87 -9.61
N GLN A 139 -0.96 -2.97 -9.58
CA GLN A 139 -0.04 -3.36 -10.65
C GLN A 139 -0.74 -3.61 -11.98
N LYS A 140 -1.99 -4.11 -11.94
CA LYS A 140 -2.81 -4.27 -13.13
C LYS A 140 -3.32 -2.94 -13.66
N ALA A 141 -3.70 -2.03 -12.78
CA ALA A 141 -4.19 -0.69 -13.12
C ALA A 141 -3.12 0.22 -13.75
N MET A 142 -1.85 0.02 -13.38
CA MET A 142 -0.72 0.83 -13.85
C MET A 142 0.01 0.25 -15.08
N LYS A 143 -0.49 -0.86 -15.63
CA LYS A 143 -0.01 -1.45 -16.90
C LYS A 143 -0.83 -0.93 -18.07
#